data_AF-P50112-F1
#
_entry.id   AF-P50112-F1
#
_cell.length_a   1.000
_cell.length_b   1.000
_cell.length_c   1.000
_cell.angle_alpha   90.00
_cell.angle_beta   90.00
_cell.angle_gamma   90.00
#
_symmetry.space_group_name_H-M   'P 1'
#
loop_
_entity.id
_entity.type
_entity.pdbx_description
1 polymer ?
#
loop_
_entity_poly.entity_id
_entity_poly.type
_entity_poly.pdbx_seq_one_letter_code
_entity_poly.pdbx_strand_id
1 'polypeptide(L)'
;MLIVLFLTLFCSVVFRTAYCDVAIVAPEPNSVYDLSGTSQAVVKVKWMHTDNTPQEKDFVRYTFTLCSGTNAMIEAMATLQTLSASDLTDNEFNAIIENTVGTDGVYFIQVFAQTAIGYTIHYTNRFKLKGMIGTKAANPSMITIAPEAQTRITTGDVGATIDSKSFTVPYNLQTGVVKYAPMQLQPATKVTAKTWKRKYATSEVTYYYTLRNSVDQHTTVTPGWSYIITADSNYATPAPMPADNGGWYNPRKRLSLTARKVNALRHR
;
A
#
# COMPACT_ATOMS: atom_id res chain seq x y z
N MET A 1 26.86 -50.13 -0.64
CA MET A 1 27.00 -48.80 -1.28
C MET A 1 25.69 -48.19 -1.77
N LEU A 2 24.66 -48.98 -2.14
CA LEU A 2 23.39 -48.47 -2.65
C LEU A 2 22.55 -47.66 -1.63
N ILE A 3 22.61 -48.01 -0.33
CA ILE A 3 21.84 -47.34 0.74
C ILE A 3 22.37 -45.92 1.04
N VAL A 4 23.69 -45.70 0.92
CA VAL A 4 24.30 -44.39 1.16
C VAL A 4 23.93 -43.40 0.07
N LEU A 5 23.81 -43.86 -1.18
CA LEU A 5 23.43 -43.01 -2.31
C LEU A 5 21.97 -42.54 -2.22
N PHE A 6 21.08 -43.38 -1.67
CA PHE A 6 19.68 -42.99 -1.48
C PHE A 6 19.52 -41.96 -0.35
N LEU A 7 20.32 -42.06 0.70
CA LEU A 7 20.28 -41.10 1.81
C LEU A 7 20.82 -39.73 1.39
N THR A 8 21.85 -39.66 0.53
CA THR A 8 22.35 -38.39 0.01
C THR A 8 21.39 -37.75 -1.01
N LEU A 9 20.71 -38.55 -1.84
CA LEU A 9 19.71 -38.02 -2.78
C LEU A 9 18.47 -37.50 -2.03
N PHE A 10 18.02 -38.18 -0.97
CA PHE A 10 16.89 -37.69 -0.17
C PHE A 10 17.23 -36.43 0.64
N CYS A 11 18.48 -36.28 1.08
CA CYS A 11 18.95 -35.04 1.73
C CYS A 11 18.98 -33.84 0.75
N SER A 12 19.14 -34.10 -0.55
CA SER A 12 19.25 -33.04 -1.57
C SER A 12 17.90 -32.52 -2.08
N VAL A 13 16.79 -33.24 -1.87
CA VAL A 13 15.46 -32.80 -2.34
C VAL A 13 14.72 -31.93 -1.30
N VAL A 14 15.25 -31.83 -0.08
CA VAL A 14 14.68 -30.95 0.97
C VAL A 14 15.24 -29.53 0.91
N PHE A 15 16.11 -29.20 -0.05
CA PHE A 15 16.40 -27.80 -0.41
C PHE A 15 15.20 -27.19 -1.17
N ARG A 16 14.04 -27.16 -0.51
CA ARG A 16 13.01 -26.18 -0.81
C ARG A 16 13.65 -24.82 -0.54
N THR A 17 13.85 -24.08 -1.62
CA THR A 17 14.27 -22.68 -1.59
C THR A 17 13.29 -21.89 -0.73
N ALA A 18 13.63 -21.62 0.53
CA ALA A 18 12.87 -20.79 1.46
C ALA A 18 13.18 -19.31 1.18
N TYR A 19 12.18 -18.44 1.14
CA TYR A 19 12.19 -17.30 0.24
C TYR A 19 12.69 -15.93 0.77
N CYS A 20 12.84 -15.63 2.05
CA CYS A 20 13.51 -14.52 2.83
C CYS A 20 13.43 -12.93 2.76
N ASP A 21 12.35 -12.19 3.17
CA ASP A 21 12.15 -10.69 3.02
C ASP A 21 12.40 -9.91 4.33
N VAL A 22 12.62 -8.60 4.29
CA VAL A 22 12.96 -7.77 5.48
C VAL A 22 11.75 -7.53 6.41
N ALA A 23 11.95 -7.68 7.73
CA ALA A 23 11.00 -7.31 8.79
C ALA A 23 11.69 -6.43 9.84
N ILE A 24 11.11 -5.26 10.14
CA ILE A 24 11.70 -4.30 11.06
C ILE A 24 11.41 -4.66 12.52
N VAL A 25 12.45 -4.60 13.35
CA VAL A 25 12.41 -4.91 14.79
C VAL A 25 12.58 -3.65 15.64
N ALA A 26 13.45 -2.72 15.22
CA ALA A 26 13.74 -1.48 15.96
C ALA A 26 13.67 -0.24 15.04
N PRO A 27 13.33 0.95 15.56
CA PRO A 27 13.08 1.27 16.97
C PRO A 27 11.78 0.70 17.55
N GLU A 28 11.70 0.69 18.88
CA GLU A 28 10.49 0.33 19.61
C GLU A 28 9.34 1.28 19.27
N PRO A 29 8.09 0.77 19.17
CA PRO A 29 6.94 1.61 18.92
C PRO A 29 6.83 2.75 19.92
N ASN A 30 6.62 3.96 19.41
CA ASN A 30 6.37 5.17 20.19
C ASN A 30 7.53 5.60 21.10
N SER A 31 8.74 5.10 20.86
CA SER A 31 9.96 5.59 21.48
C SER A 31 10.11 7.12 21.29
N VAL A 32 10.76 7.78 22.25
CA VAL A 32 10.94 9.23 22.25
C VAL A 32 12.43 9.53 22.32
N TYR A 33 12.93 10.31 21.38
CA TYR A 33 14.30 10.79 21.33
C TYR A 33 14.28 12.32 21.49
N ASP A 34 15.02 12.82 22.47
CA ASP A 34 15.08 14.24 22.81
C ASP A 34 16.43 14.83 22.39
N LEU A 35 16.38 15.81 21.49
CA LEU A 35 17.50 16.56 20.95
C LEU A 35 17.58 17.98 21.52
N SER A 36 16.80 18.33 22.55
CA SER A 36 16.80 19.69 23.11
C SER A 36 18.16 20.15 23.65
N GLY A 37 19.06 19.21 23.97
CA GLY A 37 20.44 19.47 24.40
C GLY A 37 21.53 19.01 23.42
N THR A 38 21.18 18.44 22.27
CA THR A 38 22.15 17.90 21.29
C THR A 38 21.78 18.30 19.87
N SER A 39 22.78 18.43 18.98
CA SER A 39 22.48 18.66 17.56
C SER A 39 21.98 17.41 16.85
N GLN A 40 22.22 16.23 17.41
CA GLN A 40 21.97 14.94 16.79
C GLN A 40 21.39 13.93 17.78
N ALA A 41 20.58 13.01 17.25
CA ALA A 41 20.17 11.78 17.93
C ALA A 41 20.57 10.57 17.10
N VAL A 42 20.92 9.47 17.79
CA VAL A 42 21.20 8.18 17.16
C VAL A 42 19.99 7.27 17.39
N VAL A 43 19.32 6.90 16.30
CA VAL A 43 18.20 5.95 16.31
C VAL A 43 18.69 4.63 15.73
N LYS A 44 18.66 3.58 16.55
CA LYS A 44 19.03 2.24 16.09
C LYS A 44 17.88 1.63 15.28
N VAL A 45 18.17 1.31 14.02
CA VAL A 45 17.31 0.55 13.12
C VAL A 45 17.82 -0.88 13.07
N LYS A 46 16.95 -1.83 13.40
CA LYS A 46 17.25 -3.26 13.33
C LYS A 46 16.19 -3.95 12.52
N TRP A 47 16.60 -4.85 11.65
CA TRP A 47 15.68 -5.72 10.92
C TRP A 47 16.17 -7.16 10.97
N MET A 48 15.27 -8.07 10.64
CA MET A 48 15.55 -9.47 10.39
C MET A 48 15.03 -9.82 9.01
N HIS A 49 15.58 -10.85 8.39
CA HIS A 49 15.00 -11.39 7.17
C HIS A 49 14.06 -12.55 7.51
N THR A 50 12.91 -12.57 6.85
CA THR A 50 11.81 -13.53 7.02
C THR A 50 12.05 -14.72 6.10
N ASP A 51 11.01 -15.38 5.60
CA ASP A 51 11.12 -16.48 4.64
C ASP A 51 10.39 -16.18 3.30
N ASN A 52 10.18 -14.90 2.94
CA ASN A 52 9.53 -14.45 1.68
C ASN A 52 10.44 -13.83 0.60
N THR A 53 10.15 -13.85 -0.71
CA THR A 53 11.05 -13.25 -1.72
C THR A 53 11.10 -11.73 -1.59
N PRO A 54 12.26 -11.07 -1.73
CA PRO A 54 13.61 -11.56 -2.11
C PRO A 54 14.42 -12.10 -0.96
N GLN A 55 15.37 -13.02 -1.19
CA GLN A 55 16.20 -13.58 -0.12
C GLN A 55 17.26 -12.60 0.40
N GLU A 56 17.76 -12.80 1.62
CA GLU A 56 18.85 -12.00 2.22
C GLU A 56 20.04 -11.79 1.25
N LYS A 57 20.47 -12.87 0.59
CA LYS A 57 21.58 -12.84 -0.39
C LYS A 57 21.31 -12.01 -1.65
N ASP A 58 20.05 -11.70 -1.94
CA ASP A 58 19.66 -10.97 -3.14
C ASP A 58 19.74 -9.44 -2.93
N PHE A 59 19.83 -8.99 -1.67
CA PHE A 59 19.98 -7.57 -1.36
C PHE A 59 21.37 -7.08 -1.71
N VAL A 60 21.42 -5.97 -2.44
CA VAL A 60 22.65 -5.32 -2.92
C VAL A 60 22.91 -4.04 -2.14
N ARG A 61 21.87 -3.29 -1.81
CA ARG A 61 21.98 -2.03 -1.07
C ARG A 61 20.76 -1.76 -0.21
N TYR A 62 20.98 -1.02 0.87
CA TYR A 62 19.95 -0.47 1.74
C TYR A 62 20.05 1.05 1.73
N THR A 63 18.92 1.73 1.64
CA THR A 63 18.83 3.19 1.77
C THR A 63 17.85 3.53 2.87
N PHE A 64 18.32 4.29 3.85
CA PHE A 64 17.55 4.73 5.00
C PHE A 64 17.14 6.18 4.79
N THR A 65 15.84 6.44 4.79
CA THR A 65 15.29 7.79 4.65
C THR A 65 14.38 8.10 5.82
N LEU A 66 14.61 9.22 6.49
CA LEU A 66 13.73 9.72 7.52
C LEU A 66 12.48 10.31 6.88
N CYS A 67 11.32 9.86 7.34
CA CYS A 67 10.03 10.25 6.83
C CYS A 67 9.10 10.73 7.97
N SER A 68 8.14 11.57 7.61
CA SER A 68 6.99 11.93 8.45
C SER A 68 5.70 11.88 7.60
N GLY A 69 4.56 12.24 8.18
CA GLY A 69 3.27 12.25 7.49
C GLY A 69 2.35 11.09 7.87
N THR A 70 1.31 10.87 7.06
CA THR A 70 0.32 9.79 7.26
C THR A 70 0.66 8.57 6.40
N ASN A 71 -0.01 7.44 6.59
CA ASN A 71 0.23 6.26 5.75
C ASN A 71 -0.21 6.48 4.30
N ALA A 72 -1.12 7.43 4.04
CA ALA A 72 -1.55 7.79 2.70
C ALA A 72 -0.68 8.89 2.06
N MET A 73 0.04 9.66 2.87
CA MET A 73 0.87 10.78 2.43
C MET A 73 2.16 10.81 3.26
N ILE A 74 3.13 10.05 2.78
CA ILE A 74 4.48 9.96 3.35
C ILE A 74 5.32 11.09 2.77
N GLU A 75 5.97 11.86 3.62
CA GLU A 75 6.87 12.94 3.23
C GLU A 75 8.31 12.63 3.66
N ALA A 76 9.23 12.67 2.72
CA ALA A 76 10.66 12.46 2.98
C ALA A 76 11.28 13.73 3.60
N MET A 77 11.80 13.58 4.82
CA MET A 77 12.43 14.65 5.58
C MET A 77 13.88 14.81 5.14
N ALA A 78 14.65 13.71 5.23
CA ALA A 78 16.06 13.63 4.83
C ALA A 78 16.47 12.18 4.51
N THR A 79 17.35 12.00 3.53
CA THR A 79 18.04 10.71 3.33
C THR A 79 19.19 10.63 4.32
N LEU A 80 19.22 9.56 5.11
CA LEU A 80 20.19 9.38 6.19
C LEU A 80 21.48 8.77 5.65
N GLN A 81 21.38 7.61 5.03
CA GLN A 81 22.52 6.91 4.46
C GLN A 81 22.10 5.86 3.45
N THR A 82 22.98 5.59 2.49
CA THR A 82 22.92 4.42 1.61
C THR A 82 24.14 3.55 1.88
N LEU A 83 23.92 2.26 2.08
CA LEU A 83 24.94 1.26 2.39
C LEU A 83 24.82 0.09 1.42
N SER A 84 25.95 -0.52 1.06
CA SER A 84 25.92 -1.80 0.36
C SER A 84 25.54 -2.88 1.36
N ALA A 85 24.84 -3.93 0.90
CA ALA A 85 24.48 -5.04 1.77
C ALA A 85 25.71 -5.75 2.36
N SER A 86 26.83 -5.76 1.63
CA SER A 86 28.13 -6.28 2.08
C SER A 86 28.75 -5.51 3.25
N ASP A 87 28.33 -4.26 3.46
CA ASP A 87 28.91 -3.38 4.48
C ASP A 87 28.21 -3.56 5.85
N LEU A 88 27.14 -4.36 5.89
CA LEU A 88 26.32 -4.62 7.07
C LEU A 88 26.63 -6.02 7.62
N THR A 89 27.06 -6.11 8.88
CA THR A 89 27.41 -7.39 9.52
C THR A 89 26.27 -8.01 10.33
N ASP A 90 25.41 -7.19 10.94
CA ASP A 90 24.45 -7.63 11.97
C ASP A 90 22.99 -7.23 11.69
N ASN A 91 22.68 -6.81 10.45
CA ASN A 91 21.35 -6.29 10.08
C ASN A 91 20.87 -5.15 11.00
N GLU A 92 21.83 -4.32 11.42
CA GLU A 92 21.64 -3.14 12.26
C GLU A 92 22.24 -1.91 11.57
N PHE A 93 21.58 -0.76 11.74
CA PHE A 93 22.04 0.53 11.26
C PHE A 93 21.77 1.61 12.31
N ASN A 94 22.78 2.42 12.62
CA ASN A 94 22.65 3.56 13.53
C ASN A 94 22.34 4.82 12.71
N ALA A 95 21.06 5.18 12.64
CA ALA A 95 20.61 6.39 11.96
C ALA A 95 20.95 7.63 12.79
N ILE A 96 21.84 8.48 12.25
CA ILE A 96 22.15 9.79 12.83
C ILE A 96 21.15 10.80 12.27
N ILE A 97 20.35 11.40 13.14
CA ILE A 97 19.34 12.39 12.79
C ILE A 97 19.76 13.73 13.34
N GLU A 98 19.97 14.71 12.45
CA GLU A 98 20.22 16.10 12.83
C GLU A 98 18.92 16.77 13.29
N ASN A 99 19.00 17.65 14.29
CA ASN A 99 17.84 18.39 14.79
C ASN A 99 17.29 19.43 13.79
N THR A 100 18.01 19.69 12.68
CA THR A 100 17.61 20.66 11.65
C THR A 100 16.73 20.08 10.53
N VAL A 101 16.52 18.76 10.48
CA VAL A 101 15.81 18.12 9.34
C VAL A 101 14.31 18.37 9.32
N GLY A 102 13.72 18.70 10.46
CA GLY A 102 12.29 18.96 10.60
C GLY A 102 11.95 19.55 11.96
N THR A 103 10.65 19.67 12.24
CA THR A 103 10.11 20.19 13.51
C THR A 103 9.79 19.04 14.48
N ASP A 104 9.44 19.38 15.72
CA ASP A 104 9.01 18.38 16.70
C ASP A 104 7.78 17.60 16.21
N GLY A 105 7.80 16.28 16.38
CA GLY A 105 6.70 15.46 15.91
C GLY A 105 7.02 13.97 15.82
N VAL A 106 6.21 13.28 15.03
CA VAL A 106 6.29 11.84 14.82
C VAL A 106 7.00 11.54 13.50
N TYR A 107 7.99 10.65 13.58
CA TYR A 107 8.83 10.24 12.47
C TYR A 107 8.87 8.72 12.37
N PHE A 108 9.30 8.23 11.23
CA PHE A 108 9.62 6.84 10.96
C PHE A 108 10.70 6.78 9.89
N ILE A 109 11.43 5.68 9.81
CA ILE A 109 12.48 5.50 8.82
C ILE A 109 11.96 4.54 7.76
N GLN A 110 12.07 4.95 6.50
CA GLN A 110 11.90 4.07 5.36
C GLN A 110 13.21 3.32 5.11
N VAL A 111 13.12 1.99 5.07
CA VAL A 111 14.19 1.08 4.70
C VAL A 111 13.91 0.60 3.28
N PHE A 112 14.63 1.16 2.32
CA PHE A 112 14.58 0.74 0.93
C PHE A 112 15.68 -0.30 0.69
N ALA A 113 15.30 -1.56 0.51
CA ALA A 113 16.21 -2.66 0.25
C ALA A 113 16.15 -3.04 -1.22
N GLN A 114 17.23 -2.82 -1.96
CA GLN A 114 17.29 -3.07 -3.39
C GLN A 114 17.95 -4.41 -3.68
N THR A 115 17.41 -5.11 -4.66
CA THR A 115 17.96 -6.34 -5.23
C THR A 115 18.31 -6.16 -6.70
N ALA A 116 18.95 -7.15 -7.30
CA ALA A 116 19.22 -7.13 -8.75
C ALA A 116 17.93 -7.14 -9.60
N ILE A 117 16.84 -7.68 -9.06
CA ILE A 117 15.57 -7.90 -9.75
C ILE A 117 14.45 -6.97 -9.27
N GLY A 118 14.76 -5.97 -8.44
CA GLY A 118 13.72 -5.08 -7.91
C GLY A 118 14.09 -4.49 -6.56
N TYR A 119 13.08 -4.25 -5.73
CA TYR A 119 13.26 -3.66 -4.41
C TYR A 119 12.10 -4.02 -3.47
N THR A 120 12.38 -3.91 -2.17
CA THR A 120 11.38 -3.93 -1.10
C THR A 120 11.50 -2.67 -0.27
N ILE A 121 10.36 -2.14 0.15
CA ILE A 121 10.25 -0.93 0.96
C ILE A 121 9.55 -1.31 2.24
N HIS A 122 10.25 -1.12 3.34
CA HIS A 122 9.77 -1.38 4.68
C HIS A 122 9.84 -0.11 5.50
N TYR A 123 9.04 -0.02 6.55
CA TYR A 123 8.98 1.15 7.41
C TYR A 123 9.19 0.72 8.85
N THR A 124 9.98 1.51 9.58
CA THR A 124 10.08 1.30 11.02
C THR A 124 8.79 1.63 11.72
N ASN A 125 8.68 1.17 12.97
CA ASN A 125 7.72 1.76 13.88
C ASN A 125 7.97 3.25 14.02
N ARG A 126 6.89 3.99 14.29
CA ARG A 126 6.94 5.43 14.49
C ARG A 126 7.53 5.75 15.86
N PHE A 127 8.35 6.79 15.90
CA PHE A 127 8.97 7.34 17.11
C PHE A 127 8.79 8.87 17.13
N LYS A 128 8.96 9.48 18.30
CA LYS A 128 8.88 10.93 18.47
C LYS A 128 10.26 11.53 18.56
N LEU A 129 10.45 12.65 17.86
CA LEU A 129 11.61 13.51 18.03
C LEU A 129 11.17 14.82 18.70
N LYS A 130 11.93 15.24 19.70
CA LYS A 130 11.78 16.52 20.42
C LYS A 130 13.06 17.34 20.30
N GLY A 131 12.97 18.65 20.45
CA GLY A 131 14.13 19.55 20.33
C GLY A 131 14.59 19.76 18.88
N MET A 132 13.71 19.45 17.93
CA MET A 132 13.93 19.63 16.51
C MET A 132 13.64 21.10 16.13
N ILE A 133 14.56 21.71 15.40
CA ILE A 133 14.56 23.14 15.05
C ILE A 133 14.49 23.39 13.54
N GLY A 134 14.24 22.35 12.74
CA GLY A 134 14.08 22.44 11.30
C GLY A 134 12.79 23.13 10.87
N THR A 135 12.67 23.43 9.58
CA THR A 135 11.51 24.15 9.01
C THR A 135 10.45 23.23 8.42
N LYS A 136 10.79 21.98 8.07
CA LYS A 136 9.82 20.99 7.56
C LYS A 136 8.88 20.56 8.68
N ALA A 137 7.59 20.72 8.44
CA ALA A 137 6.57 20.36 9.42
C ALA A 137 6.46 18.84 9.55
N ALA A 138 6.74 18.31 10.74
CA ALA A 138 6.48 16.92 11.05
C ALA A 138 5.02 16.73 11.41
N ASN A 139 4.49 15.55 11.16
CA ASN A 139 3.14 15.21 11.61
C ASN A 139 3.13 15.10 13.15
N PRO A 140 2.30 15.87 13.86
CA PRO A 140 2.22 15.78 15.32
C PRO A 140 1.48 14.51 15.79
N SER A 141 0.67 13.91 14.91
CA SER A 141 -0.22 12.80 15.28
C SER A 141 0.47 11.45 15.15
N MET A 142 0.36 10.66 16.21
CA MET A 142 0.90 9.30 16.28
C MET A 142 -0.15 8.30 15.79
N ILE A 143 -0.01 7.87 14.54
CA ILE A 143 -0.75 6.72 14.01
C ILE A 143 -0.02 5.47 14.49
N THR A 144 -0.72 4.54 15.14
CA THR A 144 -0.10 3.32 15.71
C THR A 144 0.23 2.27 14.65
N ILE A 145 -0.41 2.35 13.48
CA ILE A 145 -0.21 1.42 12.37
C ILE A 145 0.86 2.00 11.44
N ALA A 146 1.96 1.27 11.23
CA ALA A 146 2.98 1.62 10.25
C ALA A 146 2.41 1.54 8.81
N PRO A 147 2.97 2.29 7.84
CA PRO A 147 2.59 2.11 6.44
C PRO A 147 2.84 0.67 5.98
N GLU A 148 2.01 0.19 5.06
CA GLU A 148 2.17 -1.15 4.49
C GLU A 148 3.47 -1.27 3.70
N ALA A 149 4.17 -2.38 3.87
CA ALA A 149 5.37 -2.69 3.11
C ALA A 149 5.04 -2.86 1.62
N GLN A 150 5.98 -2.46 0.75
CA GLN A 150 5.82 -2.53 -0.69
C GLN A 150 6.93 -3.36 -1.30
N THR A 151 6.57 -4.40 -2.03
CA THR A 151 7.53 -5.28 -2.69
C THR A 151 7.31 -5.23 -4.19
N ARG A 152 8.36 -4.87 -4.94
CA ARG A 152 8.34 -4.86 -6.41
C ARG A 152 9.50 -5.68 -6.92
N ILE A 153 9.21 -6.89 -7.37
CA ILE A 153 10.18 -7.83 -7.93
C ILE A 153 9.79 -8.15 -9.37
N THR A 154 10.71 -7.92 -10.31
CA THR A 154 10.59 -8.33 -11.69
C THR A 154 11.13 -9.76 -11.82
N THR A 155 10.29 -10.75 -11.53
CA THR A 155 10.56 -12.13 -11.94
C THR A 155 10.17 -12.27 -13.42
N GLY A 156 11.14 -12.10 -14.31
CA GLY A 156 10.89 -12.10 -15.75
C GLY A 156 10.48 -10.73 -16.30
N ASP A 157 10.33 -10.69 -17.62
CA ASP A 157 10.30 -9.55 -18.54
C ASP A 157 9.13 -8.54 -18.36
N VAL A 158 8.63 -8.38 -17.13
CA VAL A 158 7.56 -7.43 -16.75
C VAL A 158 8.14 -6.04 -16.45
N GLY A 159 9.47 -5.88 -16.56
CA GLY A 159 10.16 -4.60 -16.50
C GLY A 159 10.07 -3.78 -17.78
N ALA A 160 9.31 -4.22 -18.79
CA ALA A 160 9.00 -3.38 -19.93
C ALA A 160 8.43 -2.06 -19.40
N THR A 161 9.15 -0.97 -19.66
CA THR A 161 8.64 0.40 -19.48
C THR A 161 7.19 0.40 -19.91
N ILE A 162 6.27 0.70 -18.98
CA ILE A 162 4.85 0.80 -19.32
C ILE A 162 4.76 1.95 -20.30
N ASP A 163 4.79 1.63 -21.60
CA ASP A 163 4.53 2.63 -22.62
C ASP A 163 3.09 3.05 -22.37
N SER A 164 2.87 4.33 -22.05
CA SER A 164 1.55 4.91 -21.91
C SER A 164 0.62 4.59 -23.10
N LYS A 165 1.19 4.34 -24.29
CA LYS A 165 0.46 3.85 -25.48
C LYS A 165 -0.22 2.50 -25.27
N SER A 166 0.24 1.69 -24.33
CA SER A 166 -0.37 0.40 -23.98
C SER A 166 -1.79 0.57 -23.43
N PHE A 167 -2.09 1.70 -22.78
CA PHE A 167 -3.45 2.04 -22.35
C PHE A 167 -4.34 2.56 -23.50
N THR A 168 -3.76 2.89 -24.65
CA THR A 168 -4.47 3.41 -25.83
C THR A 168 -5.07 2.28 -26.68
N VAL A 169 -4.42 1.10 -26.69
CA VAL A 169 -4.93 -0.06 -27.45
C VAL A 169 -6.14 -0.65 -26.71
N PRO A 170 -7.30 -0.83 -27.35
CA PRO A 170 -8.46 -1.47 -26.73
C PRO A 170 -8.11 -2.84 -26.15
N TYR A 171 -8.59 -3.13 -24.94
CA TYR A 171 -8.22 -4.34 -24.16
C TYR A 171 -8.36 -5.65 -24.95
N ASN A 172 -9.39 -5.74 -25.80
CA ASN A 172 -9.67 -6.91 -26.64
C ASN A 172 -8.70 -7.08 -27.83
N LEU A 173 -7.96 -6.04 -28.21
CA LEU A 173 -6.95 -6.07 -29.27
C LEU A 173 -5.53 -6.28 -28.73
N GLN A 174 -5.36 -6.27 -27.41
CA GLN A 174 -4.05 -6.49 -26.80
C GLN A 174 -3.69 -7.98 -26.75
N THR A 175 -2.42 -8.26 -27.05
CA THR A 175 -1.79 -9.57 -26.96
C THR A 175 -0.67 -9.56 -25.92
N GLY A 176 -0.33 -10.72 -25.38
CA GLY A 176 0.73 -10.89 -24.38
C GLY A 176 0.22 -11.13 -22.96
N VAL A 177 1.15 -11.55 -22.11
CA VAL A 177 0.91 -12.01 -20.73
C VAL A 177 0.44 -10.91 -19.78
N VAL A 178 0.70 -9.64 -20.11
CA VAL A 178 0.23 -8.46 -19.37
C VAL A 178 -0.67 -7.65 -20.28
N LYS A 179 -1.93 -7.46 -19.87
CA LYS A 179 -2.85 -6.56 -20.57
C LYS A 179 -3.09 -5.30 -19.74
N TYR A 180 -3.38 -4.20 -20.41
CA TYR A 180 -3.59 -2.88 -19.84
C TYR A 180 -5.05 -2.48 -19.99
N ALA A 181 -5.80 -2.45 -18.89
CA ALA A 181 -7.19 -2.01 -18.93
C ALA A 181 -7.27 -0.48 -19.02
N PRO A 182 -8.22 0.11 -19.74
CA PRO A 182 -8.46 1.55 -19.66
C PRO A 182 -9.02 1.92 -18.28
N MET A 183 -8.85 3.18 -17.90
CA MET A 183 -9.43 3.73 -16.68
C MET A 183 -10.97 3.66 -16.73
N GLN A 184 -11.61 3.32 -15.61
CA GLN A 184 -13.07 3.34 -15.50
C GLN A 184 -13.58 4.78 -15.62
N LEU A 185 -14.57 4.98 -16.50
CA LEU A 185 -15.25 6.28 -16.64
C LEU A 185 -16.19 6.50 -15.45
N GLN A 186 -16.26 7.74 -14.97
CA GLN A 186 -17.28 8.12 -14.01
C GLN A 186 -18.68 7.94 -14.61
N PRO A 187 -19.64 7.41 -13.85
CA PRO A 187 -21.01 7.28 -14.34
C PRO A 187 -21.57 8.67 -14.65
N ALA A 188 -22.36 8.76 -15.72
CA ALA A 188 -23.10 9.98 -16.00
C ALA A 188 -24.08 10.28 -14.86
N THR A 189 -24.24 11.55 -14.51
CA THR A 189 -25.17 12.00 -13.45
C THR A 189 -26.65 11.86 -13.83
N LYS A 190 -26.95 11.50 -15.09
CA LYS A 190 -28.29 11.31 -15.59
C LYS A 190 -28.39 10.03 -16.42
N VAL A 191 -29.34 9.18 -16.07
CA VAL A 191 -29.70 8.01 -16.88
C VAL A 191 -30.68 8.46 -17.97
N THR A 192 -30.26 8.40 -19.23
CA THR A 192 -31.11 8.73 -20.39
C THR A 192 -31.66 7.49 -21.11
N ALA A 193 -31.10 6.31 -20.83
CA ALA A 193 -31.54 5.06 -21.46
C ALA A 193 -32.89 4.61 -20.91
N LYS A 194 -33.85 4.36 -21.81
CA LYS A 194 -35.19 3.81 -21.47
C LYS A 194 -35.32 2.31 -21.74
N THR A 195 -34.37 1.73 -22.48
CA THR A 195 -34.39 0.33 -22.91
C THR A 195 -33.01 -0.27 -22.82
N TRP A 196 -32.94 -1.55 -22.48
CA TRP A 196 -31.70 -2.31 -22.39
C TRP A 196 -31.19 -2.67 -23.80
N LYS A 197 -29.91 -2.41 -24.06
CA LYS A 197 -29.19 -2.88 -25.25
C LYS A 197 -27.88 -3.51 -24.83
N ARG A 198 -27.42 -4.53 -25.54
CA ARG A 198 -26.12 -5.15 -25.28
C ARG A 198 -25.01 -4.19 -25.70
N LYS A 199 -24.00 -4.03 -24.85
CA LYS A 199 -22.83 -3.18 -25.13
C LYS A 199 -21.91 -3.78 -26.17
N TYR A 200 -21.81 -5.12 -26.21
CA TYR A 200 -20.97 -5.88 -27.14
C TYR A 200 -21.79 -7.00 -27.79
N ALA A 201 -21.38 -7.44 -28.99
CA ALA A 201 -21.98 -8.61 -29.64
C ALA A 201 -21.70 -9.90 -28.84
N THR A 202 -22.46 -10.98 -29.09
CA THR A 202 -22.13 -12.29 -28.50
C THR A 202 -20.74 -12.70 -28.98
N SER A 203 -19.83 -13.02 -28.06
CA SER A 203 -18.54 -13.60 -28.38
C SER A 203 -18.63 -15.13 -28.45
N GLU A 204 -17.85 -15.72 -29.35
CA GLU A 204 -17.61 -17.16 -29.35
C GLU A 204 -16.67 -17.53 -28.18
N VAL A 205 -16.91 -18.70 -27.58
CA VAL A 205 -16.08 -19.25 -26.51
C VAL A 205 -15.37 -20.48 -27.05
N THR A 206 -14.03 -20.45 -27.04
CA THR A 206 -13.20 -21.59 -27.47
C THR A 206 -12.48 -22.16 -26.26
N TYR A 207 -12.61 -23.47 -26.05
CA TYR A 207 -11.96 -24.18 -24.96
C TYR A 207 -10.63 -24.81 -25.41
N TYR A 208 -9.68 -24.91 -24.49
CA TYR A 208 -8.45 -25.68 -24.71
C TYR A 208 -8.75 -27.18 -24.71
N TYR A 209 -8.25 -27.89 -25.72
CA TYR A 209 -8.39 -29.35 -25.85
C TYR A 209 -7.12 -30.12 -25.45
N THR A 210 -6.01 -29.41 -25.19
CA THR A 210 -4.75 -29.96 -24.67
C THR A 210 -4.26 -29.15 -23.47
N LEU A 211 -3.53 -29.80 -22.57
CA LEU A 211 -2.81 -29.12 -21.50
C LEU A 211 -1.68 -28.27 -22.10
N ARG A 212 -1.59 -27.02 -21.66
CA ARG A 212 -0.53 -26.07 -22.02
C ARG A 212 0.14 -25.54 -20.76
N ASN A 213 1.45 -25.33 -20.83
CA ASN A 213 2.27 -24.82 -19.72
C ASN A 213 2.43 -23.30 -19.72
N SER A 214 1.67 -22.58 -20.54
CA SER A 214 1.69 -21.11 -20.63
C SER A 214 0.29 -20.55 -20.43
N VAL A 215 0.18 -19.29 -19.99
CA VAL A 215 -1.12 -18.59 -19.85
C VAL A 215 -1.17 -17.44 -20.87
N ASP A 216 -2.33 -17.16 -21.48
CA ASP A 216 -2.43 -16.06 -22.46
C ASP A 216 -2.33 -14.70 -21.80
N GLN A 217 -2.79 -14.63 -20.55
CA GLN A 217 -2.81 -13.44 -19.73
C GLN A 217 -2.57 -13.84 -18.28
N HIS A 218 -1.44 -13.41 -17.72
CA HIS A 218 -1.10 -13.57 -16.31
C HIS A 218 -1.69 -12.46 -15.43
N THR A 219 -1.74 -11.22 -15.94
CA THR A 219 -2.21 -10.08 -15.13
C THR A 219 -2.82 -8.97 -15.99
N THR A 220 -3.57 -8.10 -15.32
CA THR A 220 -4.11 -6.86 -15.88
C THR A 220 -3.58 -5.67 -15.09
N VAL A 221 -2.91 -4.74 -15.77
CA VAL A 221 -2.50 -3.46 -15.19
C VAL A 221 -3.58 -2.43 -15.53
N THR A 222 -4.17 -1.82 -14.50
CA THR A 222 -5.12 -0.71 -14.67
C THR A 222 -4.40 0.59 -14.31
N PRO A 223 -4.51 1.66 -15.12
CA PRO A 223 -3.87 2.92 -14.83
C PRO A 223 -4.47 3.53 -13.56
N GLY A 224 -3.66 4.30 -12.83
CA GLY A 224 -4.12 5.11 -11.71
C GLY A 224 -5.07 6.23 -12.16
N TRP A 225 -5.68 6.92 -11.20
CA TRP A 225 -6.56 8.04 -11.51
C TRP A 225 -5.79 9.18 -12.18
N SER A 226 -6.25 9.60 -13.36
CA SER A 226 -5.69 10.75 -14.09
C SER A 226 -6.49 12.04 -13.92
N TYR A 227 -7.66 11.99 -13.28
CA TYR A 227 -8.45 13.20 -13.00
C TYR A 227 -8.11 13.79 -11.64
N ILE A 228 -8.17 15.11 -11.54
CA ILE A 228 -8.03 15.86 -10.30
C ILE A 228 -9.43 16.00 -9.69
N ILE A 229 -9.60 15.56 -8.44
CA ILE A 229 -10.81 15.85 -7.67
C ILE A 229 -10.62 17.23 -7.04
N THR A 230 -11.30 18.24 -7.57
CA THR A 230 -11.39 19.53 -6.92
C THR A 230 -12.54 19.51 -5.92
N ALA A 231 -12.26 19.72 -4.64
CA ALA A 231 -13.28 20.02 -3.63
C ALA A 231 -13.37 21.54 -3.48
N ASP A 232 -14.58 22.08 -3.55
CA ASP A 232 -14.85 23.48 -3.25
C ASP A 232 -15.91 23.57 -2.14
N SER A 233 -15.90 24.67 -1.41
CA SER A 233 -16.89 24.94 -0.39
C SER A 233 -18.24 25.20 -1.04
N ASN A 234 -19.28 24.53 -0.56
CA ASN A 234 -20.64 24.84 -0.99
C ASN A 234 -21.10 26.15 -0.32
N TYR A 235 -21.05 27.26 -1.06
CA TYR A 235 -21.53 28.57 -0.61
C TYR A 235 -23.05 28.73 -0.69
N ALA A 236 -23.80 27.68 -1.07
CA ALA A 236 -25.25 27.74 -1.03
C ALA A 236 -25.74 27.91 0.41
N THR A 237 -26.45 29.01 0.66
CA THR A 237 -27.16 29.20 1.92
C THR A 237 -28.15 28.04 2.11
N PRO A 238 -28.24 27.44 3.31
CA PRO A 238 -29.27 26.46 3.60
C PRO A 238 -30.64 27.01 3.21
N ALA A 239 -31.47 26.20 2.55
CA ALA A 239 -32.85 26.60 2.28
C ALA A 239 -33.54 26.95 3.61
N PRO A 240 -34.26 28.08 3.70
CA PRO A 240 -34.81 28.56 4.97
C PRO A 240 -35.79 27.58 5.63
N MET A 241 -36.32 26.63 4.85
CA MET A 241 -37.21 25.57 5.34
C MET A 241 -36.66 24.18 4.98
N PRO A 242 -35.98 23.47 5.90
CA PRO A 242 -35.52 22.10 5.70
C PRO A 242 -36.65 21.11 5.33
N ALA A 243 -37.90 21.44 5.70
CA ALA A 243 -39.08 20.64 5.40
C ALA A 243 -39.39 20.54 3.90
N ASP A 244 -39.16 21.60 3.13
CA ASP A 244 -39.40 21.63 1.68
C ASP A 244 -38.35 20.83 0.90
N ASN A 245 -37.14 20.68 1.47
CA ASN A 245 -36.06 19.90 0.86
C ASN A 245 -36.09 18.41 1.24
N GLY A 246 -37.22 17.90 1.76
CA GLY A 246 -37.40 16.49 2.11
C GLY A 246 -36.64 16.01 3.35
N GLY A 247 -35.95 16.91 4.06
CA GLY A 247 -35.13 16.56 5.24
C GLY A 247 -35.95 16.17 6.47
N TRP A 248 -37.21 16.62 6.56
CA TRP A 248 -38.12 16.28 7.64
C TRP A 248 -39.47 15.87 7.07
N TYR A 249 -39.62 14.59 6.69
CA TYR A 249 -40.96 14.03 6.62
C TYR A 249 -41.49 13.93 8.05
N ASN A 250 -42.74 14.34 8.27
CA ASN A 250 -43.41 14.02 9.53
C ASN A 250 -43.49 12.48 9.62
N PRO A 251 -42.89 11.81 10.62
CA PRO A 251 -42.87 10.36 10.74
C PRO A 251 -44.28 9.76 10.62
N ARG A 252 -45.29 10.48 11.11
CA ARG A 252 -46.70 10.12 11.04
C ARG A 252 -47.22 9.91 9.61
N LYS A 253 -46.63 10.56 8.60
CA LYS A 253 -46.97 10.35 7.18
C LYS A 253 -46.41 9.02 6.62
N ARG A 254 -45.43 8.41 7.29
CA ARG A 254 -44.81 7.12 6.90
C ARG A 254 -45.22 5.95 7.81
N LEU A 255 -45.86 6.22 8.94
CA LEU A 255 -46.45 5.19 9.80
C LEU A 255 -47.69 4.62 9.11
N SER A 256 -47.54 3.51 8.38
CA SER A 256 -48.67 2.73 7.86
C SER A 256 -49.40 1.96 8.96
N LEU A 257 -48.76 1.77 10.12
CA LEU A 257 -49.30 1.04 11.25
C LEU A 257 -49.44 2.01 12.44
N THR A 258 -50.67 2.33 12.82
CA THR A 258 -50.93 2.99 14.11
C THR A 258 -50.65 2.00 15.24
N ALA A 259 -49.83 2.38 16.21
CA ALA A 259 -49.62 1.59 17.42
C ALA A 259 -50.97 1.32 18.10
N ARG A 260 -51.40 0.06 18.10
CA ARG A 260 -52.61 -0.38 18.79
C ARG A 260 -52.29 -0.48 20.27
N LYS A 261 -53.05 0.21 21.13
CA LYS A 261 -52.94 0.08 22.58
C LYS A 261 -53.26 -1.37 22.97
N VAL A 262 -52.25 -2.10 23.42
CA VAL A 262 -52.45 -3.45 23.98
C VAL A 262 -52.69 -3.28 25.46
N ASN A 263 -53.90 -3.58 25.93
CA ASN A 263 -54.23 -3.60 27.35
C ASN A 263 -53.64 -4.88 27.98
N ALA A 264 -52.32 -4.98 28.07
CA ALA A 264 -51.69 -6.06 28.81
C ALA A 264 -51.69 -5.66 30.30
N LEU A 265 -52.47 -6.38 31.11
CA LEU A 265 -52.38 -6.32 32.57
C LEU A 265 -50.96 -6.74 32.96
N ARG A 266 -50.17 -5.78 33.43
CA ARG A 266 -48.84 -6.04 33.99
C ARG A 266 -49.05 -6.78 35.32
N HIS A 267 -48.96 -8.10 35.31
CA HIS A 267 -48.81 -8.87 36.55
C HIS A 267 -47.56 -8.34 37.27
N ARG A 268 -47.77 -7.80 38.47
CA ARG A 268 -46.71 -7.49 39.43
C ARG A 268 -46.15 -8.78 40.00
#